data_AF-A0A4Z2E9W4-F1
#
_entry.id   AF-A0A4Z2E9W4-F1
#
_cell.length_a   1.000
_cell.length_b   1.000
_cell.length_c   1.000
_cell.angle_alpha   90.00
_cell.angle_beta   90.00
_cell.angle_gamma   90.00
#
_symmetry.space_group_name_H-M   'P 1'
#
loop_
_entity.id
_entity.type
_entity.pdbx_description
1 polymer ?
#
loop_
_entity_poly.entity_id
_entity_poly.type
_entity_poly.pdbx_seq_one_letter_code
_entity_poly.pdbx_strand_id
1 'polypeptide(L)'
;MKDEMGRCTTGCAPGPHAFLIVLKVEKFTEHNKEVVSKVCGYFSEDALKYAVIVFTHGDQLPEGTTLEQYVKESGDLGDLVKKCGGRHHVVDNKYWKNHTTDDRSNQVHVAALLNTIDTLVAENKGGFYTEKKLQEVWEDYVIIESENMSGKEDGKQATSNFEKPVDEAEDMQM
;
A
#
# COMPACT_ATOMS: atom_id res chain seq x y z
N MET A 1 -8.63 -1.19 9.96
CA MET A 1 -7.94 -1.16 8.65
C MET A 1 -8.54 -2.15 7.66
N LYS A 2 -8.82 -3.40 8.06
CA LYS A 2 -9.51 -4.39 7.21
C LYS A 2 -10.88 -3.89 6.69
N ASP A 3 -11.73 -3.37 7.58
CA ASP A 3 -13.06 -2.85 7.20
C ASP A 3 -12.98 -1.64 6.26
N GLU A 4 -12.01 -0.74 6.50
CA GLU A 4 -11.74 0.40 5.63
C GLU A 4 -11.20 -0.03 4.26
N MET A 5 -10.39 -1.09 4.21
CA MET A 5 -9.91 -1.67 2.95
C MET A 5 -11.07 -2.30 2.16
N GLY A 6 -11.96 -3.03 2.83
CA GLY A 6 -13.19 -3.57 2.22
C GLY A 6 -14.09 -2.46 1.66
N ARG A 7 -14.31 -1.39 2.45
CA ARG A 7 -15.05 -0.20 2.00
C ARG A 7 -14.36 0.55 0.86
N CYS A 8 -13.03 0.62 0.85
CA CYS A 8 -12.27 1.21 -0.25
C CYS A 8 -12.47 0.40 -1.54
N THR A 9 -12.37 -0.93 -1.47
CA THR A 9 -12.58 -1.82 -2.61
C THR A 9 -13.98 -1.67 -3.20
N THR A 10 -15.03 -1.62 -2.35
CA THR A 10 -16.41 -1.41 -2.82
C THR A 10 -16.63 -0.01 -3.38
N GLY A 11 -16.05 1.03 -2.77
CA GLY A 11 -16.10 2.40 -3.25
C GLY A 11 -15.31 2.65 -4.55
N CYS A 12 -14.32 1.81 -4.84
CA CYS A 12 -13.48 1.88 -6.02
C CYS A 12 -13.85 0.85 -7.10
N ALA A 13 -15.07 0.29 -7.08
CA ALA A 13 -15.49 -0.74 -8.03
C ALA A 13 -15.17 -0.36 -9.50
N PRO A 14 -14.60 -1.29 -10.30
CA PRO A 14 -14.39 -2.72 -10.01
C PRO A 14 -13.15 -3.04 -9.15
N GLY A 15 -12.35 -2.02 -8.80
CA GLY A 15 -11.22 -2.10 -7.87
C GLY A 15 -10.19 -0.97 -8.12
N PRO A 16 -9.27 -0.71 -7.19
CA PRO A 16 -8.30 0.38 -7.35
C PRO A 16 -7.21 0.05 -8.38
N HIS A 17 -6.86 1.04 -9.20
CA HIS A 17 -5.76 0.95 -10.18
C HIS A 17 -4.38 1.09 -9.53
N ALA A 18 -4.30 1.88 -8.45
CA ALA A 18 -3.07 2.08 -7.70
C ALA A 18 -3.39 2.35 -6.22
N PHE A 19 -2.52 1.88 -5.33
CA PHE A 19 -2.49 2.26 -3.92
C PHE A 19 -1.39 3.29 -3.68
N LEU A 20 -1.69 4.34 -2.93
CA LEU A 20 -0.68 5.31 -2.50
C LEU A 20 -0.32 5.06 -1.04
N ILE A 21 0.93 4.68 -0.78
CA ILE A 21 1.46 4.55 0.58
C ILE A 21 2.14 5.87 0.92
N VAL A 22 1.48 6.68 1.75
CA VAL A 22 1.98 8.01 2.10
C VAL A 22 2.82 7.94 3.36
N LEU A 23 4.10 8.30 3.25
CA LEU A 23 5.06 8.35 4.35
C LEU A 23 5.56 9.79 4.52
N LYS A 24 5.90 10.18 5.73
CA LYS A 24 6.55 11.47 5.99
C LYS A 24 8.07 11.27 5.92
N VAL A 25 8.77 12.18 5.26
CA VAL A 25 10.22 12.32 5.43
C VAL A 25 10.44 12.83 6.85
N GLU A 26 10.85 11.93 7.70
CA GLU A 26 11.48 12.22 8.98
C GLU A 26 12.71 11.32 9.11
N LYS A 27 13.58 11.59 10.09
CA LYS A 27 14.61 10.59 10.46
C LYS A 27 13.89 9.27 10.62
N PHE A 28 14.31 8.25 9.88
CA PHE A 28 13.64 6.94 9.88
C PHE A 28 13.72 6.37 11.30
N THR A 29 12.71 6.66 12.10
CA THR A 29 12.62 6.28 13.50
C THR A 29 12.02 4.88 13.59
N GLU A 30 12.06 4.26 14.78
CA GLU A 30 11.37 2.99 15.00
C GLU A 30 9.87 3.05 14.68
N HIS A 31 9.26 4.24 14.74
CA HIS A 31 7.89 4.44 14.30
C HIS A 31 7.71 4.15 12.80
N ASN A 32 8.67 4.55 11.96
CA ASN A 32 8.60 4.28 10.53
C ASN A 32 8.75 2.79 10.23
N LYS A 33 9.59 2.06 10.98
CA LYS A 33 9.66 0.60 10.88
C LYS A 33 8.35 -0.07 11.26
N GLU A 34 7.69 0.40 12.31
CA GLU A 34 6.39 -0.11 12.72
C GLU A 34 5.33 0.13 11.64
N VAL A 35 5.33 1.31 11.01
CA VAL A 35 4.44 1.62 9.88
C VAL A 35 4.74 0.72 8.68
N VAL A 36 6.01 0.56 8.30
CA VAL A 36 6.43 -0.33 7.20
C VAL A 36 6.02 -1.79 7.49
N SER A 37 6.22 -2.26 8.72
CA SER A 37 5.82 -3.59 9.16
C SER A 37 4.31 -3.79 9.09
N LYS A 38 3.53 -2.82 9.56
CA LYS A 38 2.06 -2.82 9.45
C LYS A 38 1.62 -2.83 7.98
N VAL A 39 2.21 -2.01 7.13
CA VAL A 39 1.92 -1.99 5.70
C VAL A 39 2.20 -3.37 5.09
N CYS A 40 3.36 -3.97 5.37
CA CYS A 40 3.68 -5.33 4.89
C CYS A 40 2.77 -6.42 5.46
N GLY A 41 2.23 -6.23 6.68
CA GLY A 41 1.30 -7.18 7.30
C GLY A 41 -0.15 -7.04 6.82
N TYR A 42 -0.55 -5.85 6.35
CA TYR A 42 -1.90 -5.60 5.84
C TYR A 42 -2.00 -5.74 4.31
N PHE A 43 -0.97 -5.36 3.59
CA PHE A 43 -0.91 -5.49 2.14
C PHE A 43 -0.23 -6.80 1.79
N SER A 44 -0.89 -7.61 0.96
CA SER A 44 -0.20 -8.73 0.33
C SER A 44 0.88 -8.25 -0.62
N GLU A 45 1.82 -9.13 -0.93
CA GLU A 45 2.82 -8.86 -1.97
C GLU A 45 2.16 -8.52 -3.31
N ASP A 46 1.00 -9.13 -3.60
CA ASP A 46 0.21 -8.84 -4.78
C ASP A 46 -0.38 -7.43 -4.77
N ALA A 47 -0.84 -6.91 -3.62
CA ALA A 47 -1.32 -5.54 -3.51
C ALA A 47 -0.16 -4.52 -3.65
N LEU A 48 1.04 -4.85 -3.15
CA LEU A 48 2.23 -4.01 -3.32
C LEU A 48 2.68 -3.89 -4.78
N LYS A 49 2.33 -4.85 -5.66
CA LYS A 49 2.53 -4.72 -7.11
C LYS A 49 1.73 -3.56 -7.72
N TYR A 50 0.64 -3.12 -7.08
CA TYR A 50 -0.17 -1.96 -7.47
C TYR A 50 0.12 -0.72 -6.61
N ALA A 51 1.14 -0.76 -5.74
CA ALA A 51 1.43 0.34 -4.83
C ALA A 51 2.53 1.29 -5.36
N VAL A 52 2.40 2.57 -5.01
CA VAL A 52 3.41 3.63 -5.17
C VAL A 52 3.62 4.30 -3.82
N ILE A 53 4.88 4.50 -3.43
CA ILE A 53 5.22 5.17 -2.17
C ILE A 53 5.33 6.67 -2.42
N VAL A 54 4.64 7.48 -1.61
CA VAL A 54 4.69 8.94 -1.69
C VAL A 54 5.25 9.50 -0.40
N PHE A 55 6.42 10.10 -0.48
CA PHE A 55 7.06 10.80 0.62
C PHE A 55 6.57 12.25 0.67
N THR A 56 6.11 12.69 1.84
CA THR A 56 5.73 14.07 2.11
C THR A 56 6.82 14.78 2.89
N HIS A 57 6.83 16.12 2.88
CA HIS A 57 7.83 16.93 3.59
C HIS A 57 9.25 16.69 3.10
N GLY A 58 9.42 16.63 1.77
CA GLY A 58 10.74 16.50 1.14
C GLY A 58 11.74 17.57 1.58
N ASP A 59 11.26 18.76 1.97
CA ASP A 59 12.06 19.82 2.58
C ASP A 59 12.76 19.42 3.90
N GLN A 60 12.39 18.31 4.52
CA GLN A 60 13.00 17.79 5.75
C GLN A 60 14.12 16.76 5.49
N LEU A 61 14.44 16.46 4.23
CA LEU A 61 15.64 15.69 3.91
C LEU A 61 16.89 16.44 4.41
N PRO A 62 17.91 15.73 4.93
CA PRO A 62 19.18 16.36 5.27
C PRO A 62 19.77 17.10 4.06
N GLU A 63 20.47 18.20 4.31
CA GLU A 63 21.06 19.01 3.24
C GLU A 63 22.04 18.18 2.40
N GLY A 64 21.86 18.21 1.08
CA GLY A 64 22.66 17.42 0.13
C GLY A 64 22.24 15.95 -0.01
N THR A 65 21.23 15.49 0.73
CA THR A 65 20.70 14.12 0.62
C THR A 65 19.58 14.05 -0.41
N THR A 66 19.69 13.11 -1.35
CA THR A 66 18.60 12.81 -2.29
C THR A 66 17.61 11.82 -1.70
N LEU A 67 16.39 11.74 -2.27
CA LEU A 67 15.40 10.77 -1.84
C LEU A 67 15.90 9.32 -2.00
N GLU A 68 16.63 9.05 -3.08
CA GLU A 68 17.20 7.74 -3.36
C GLU A 68 18.25 7.35 -2.32
N GLN A 69 19.04 8.31 -1.81
CA GLN A 69 19.97 8.08 -0.72
C GLN A 69 19.23 7.78 0.57
N TYR A 70 18.20 8.58 0.91
CA TYR A 70 17.36 8.36 2.08
C TYR A 70 16.71 6.96 2.10
N VAL A 71 16.19 6.50 0.96
CA VAL A 71 15.63 5.16 0.82
C VAL A 71 16.70 4.07 0.99
N LYS A 72 17.90 4.27 0.46
CA LYS A 72 19.01 3.30 0.55
C LYS A 72 19.59 3.17 1.96
N GLU A 73 19.53 4.22 2.76
CA GLU A 73 20.05 4.24 4.13
C GLU A 73 19.21 3.39 5.11
N SER A 74 17.96 3.09 4.77
CA SER A 74 17.08 2.23 5.58
C SER A 74 16.81 0.90 4.88
N GLY A 75 17.22 -0.21 5.52
CA GLY A 75 17.01 -1.57 4.99
C GLY A 75 15.52 -1.88 4.79
N ASP A 76 14.69 -1.66 5.82
CA ASP A 76 13.26 -1.95 5.76
C ASP A 76 12.52 -1.07 4.75
N LEU A 77 12.89 0.21 4.65
CA LEU A 77 12.30 1.13 3.68
C LEU A 77 12.71 0.77 2.26
N GLY A 78 13.99 0.44 2.06
CA GLY A 78 14.50 -0.05 0.79
C GLY A 78 13.79 -1.32 0.34
N ASP A 79 13.49 -2.24 1.27
CA ASP A 79 12.78 -3.48 0.95
C ASP A 79 11.30 -3.22 0.62
N LEU A 80 10.62 -2.31 1.32
CA LEU A 80 9.28 -1.88 0.95
C LEU A 80 9.26 -1.24 -0.46
N VAL A 81 10.22 -0.37 -0.76
CA VAL A 81 10.36 0.26 -2.08
C VAL A 81 10.60 -0.79 -3.17
N LYS A 82 11.43 -1.80 -2.92
CA LYS A 82 11.64 -2.92 -3.85
C LYS A 82 10.37 -3.73 -4.09
N LYS A 83 9.61 -4.04 -3.02
CA LYS A 83 8.31 -4.73 -3.14
C LYS A 83 7.30 -3.91 -3.96
N CYS A 84 7.40 -2.58 -3.90
CA CYS A 84 6.67 -1.65 -4.76
C CYS A 84 7.34 -1.41 -6.12
N GLY A 85 8.18 -2.32 -6.62
CA GLY A 85 8.83 -2.21 -7.93
C GLY A 85 9.75 -0.99 -8.10
N GLY A 86 10.24 -0.41 -7.01
CA GLY A 86 11.05 0.81 -7.03
C GLY A 86 10.24 2.11 -7.15
N ARG A 87 8.90 2.03 -7.20
CA ARG A 87 8.03 3.21 -7.42
C ARG A 87 7.92 4.05 -6.16
N HIS A 88 8.59 5.19 -6.16
CA HIS A 88 8.51 6.16 -5.08
C HIS A 88 8.68 7.60 -5.59
N HIS A 89 7.98 8.53 -4.94
CA HIS A 89 7.99 9.95 -5.29
C HIS A 89 8.02 10.81 -4.03
N VAL A 90 8.49 12.04 -4.17
CA VAL A 90 8.34 13.07 -3.13
C VAL A 90 7.29 14.09 -3.59
N VAL A 91 6.38 14.45 -2.69
CA VAL A 91 5.40 15.51 -2.88
C VAL A 91 5.49 16.45 -1.68
N ASP A 92 5.94 17.68 -1.92
CA ASP A 92 6.21 18.64 -0.85
C ASP A 92 5.08 19.67 -0.72
N ASN A 93 4.17 19.44 0.21
CA ASN A 93 3.00 20.30 0.43
C ASN A 93 3.34 21.76 0.76
N LYS A 94 4.59 22.09 1.13
CA LYS A 94 5.03 23.46 1.44
C LYS A 94 5.03 24.37 0.21
N TYR A 95 5.35 23.83 -0.97
CA TYR A 95 5.45 24.58 -2.22
C TYR A 95 4.17 24.54 -3.07
N TRP A 96 3.06 24.03 -2.50
CA TRP A 96 1.79 23.83 -3.20
C TRP A 96 1.18 25.08 -3.84
N LYS A 97 1.41 26.27 -3.26
CA LYS A 97 0.82 27.53 -3.73
C LYS A 97 1.71 28.33 -4.69
N ASN A 98 2.95 27.93 -4.88
CA ASN A 98 3.89 28.66 -5.73
C ASN A 98 3.93 28.01 -7.11
N HIS A 99 3.30 28.66 -8.10
CA HIS A 99 3.42 28.33 -9.52
C HIS A 99 4.80 28.74 -10.06
N THR A 100 5.86 28.20 -9.49
CA THR A 100 7.22 28.36 -10.01
C THR A 100 7.51 27.21 -10.97
N THR A 101 8.12 27.48 -12.13
CA THR A 101 8.56 26.47 -13.12
C THR A 101 9.87 25.78 -12.73
N ASP A 102 10.15 25.73 -11.44
CA ASP A 102 11.32 25.09 -10.82
C ASP A 102 11.02 23.58 -10.66
N ASP A 103 12.04 22.74 -10.80
CA ASP A 103 11.97 21.28 -10.58
C ASP A 103 11.41 20.92 -9.19
N ARG A 104 11.49 21.83 -8.21
CA ARG A 104 10.93 21.73 -6.85
C ARG A 104 9.43 22.03 -6.76
N SER A 105 8.78 22.38 -7.86
CA SER A 105 7.34 22.63 -7.86
C SER A 105 6.55 21.33 -7.74
N ASN A 106 5.44 21.39 -7.00
CA ASN A 106 4.54 20.24 -6.91
C ASN A 106 3.91 19.87 -8.24
N GLN A 107 3.82 20.79 -9.20
CA GLN A 107 3.30 20.45 -10.53
C GLN A 107 4.19 19.41 -11.22
N VAL A 108 5.51 19.59 -11.16
CA VAL A 108 6.47 18.64 -11.73
C VAL A 108 6.42 17.31 -10.98
N HIS A 109 6.42 17.34 -9.64
CA HIS A 109 6.37 16.13 -8.81
C HIS A 109 5.07 15.33 -9.00
N VAL A 110 3.91 16.01 -9.06
CA VAL A 110 2.61 15.36 -9.28
C VAL A 110 2.51 14.81 -10.70
N ALA A 111 3.01 15.52 -11.71
CA ALA A 111 3.07 15.00 -13.07
C ALA A 111 3.93 13.73 -13.17
N ALA A 112 5.09 13.70 -12.50
CA ALA A 112 5.93 12.51 -12.42
C ALA A 112 5.21 11.35 -11.72
N LEU A 113 4.50 11.62 -10.62
CA LEU A 113 3.70 10.61 -9.91
C LEU A 113 2.61 10.03 -10.81
N LEU A 114 1.85 10.87 -11.53
CA LEU A 114 0.79 10.43 -12.44
C LEU A 114 1.35 9.59 -13.59
N ASN A 115 2.48 9.99 -14.20
CA ASN A 115 3.14 9.20 -15.23
C ASN A 115 3.57 7.80 -14.72
N THR A 116 4.05 7.71 -13.47
CA THR A 116 4.36 6.43 -12.84
C THR A 116 3.11 5.59 -12.63
N ILE A 117 1.97 6.20 -12.26
CA ILE A 117 0.69 5.49 -12.13
C ILE A 117 0.21 4.98 -13.50
N ASP A 118 0.31 5.79 -14.55
CA ASP A 118 -0.07 5.37 -15.91
C ASP A 118 0.80 4.20 -16.38
N THR A 119 2.11 4.27 -16.12
CA THR A 119 3.06 3.18 -16.41
C THR A 119 2.70 1.92 -15.63
N LEU A 120 2.44 2.06 -14.33
CA LEU A 120 2.02 0.96 -13.46
C LEU A 120 0.75 0.26 -13.98
N VAL A 121 -0.24 1.03 -14.42
CA VAL A 121 -1.48 0.48 -15.00
C VAL A 121 -1.19 -0.24 -16.31
N ALA A 122 -0.34 0.34 -17.17
CA ALA A 122 0.07 -0.28 -18.44
C ALA A 122 0.83 -1.61 -18.22
N GLU A 123 1.76 -1.66 -17.26
CA GLU A 123 2.49 -2.88 -16.85
C GLU A 123 1.54 -3.96 -16.32
N ASN A 124 0.48 -3.55 -15.64
CA ASN A 124 -0.61 -4.43 -15.20
C ASN A 124 -1.66 -4.70 -16.29
N LYS A 125 -1.37 -4.40 -17.56
CA LYS A 125 -2.24 -4.63 -18.74
C LYS A 125 -3.60 -3.94 -18.63
N GLY A 126 -3.65 -2.78 -18.00
CA GLY A 126 -4.90 -2.06 -17.72
C GLY A 126 -5.74 -2.68 -16.59
N GLY A 127 -5.21 -3.70 -15.90
CA GLY A 127 -5.88 -4.34 -14.78
C GLY A 127 -5.86 -3.49 -13.52
N PHE A 128 -6.81 -3.77 -12.63
CA PHE A 128 -6.94 -3.19 -11.30
C PHE A 128 -6.83 -4.29 -10.24
N TYR A 129 -6.60 -3.89 -9.00
CA TYR A 129 -6.62 -4.81 -7.87
C TYR A 129 -8.06 -5.24 -7.56
N THR A 130 -8.32 -6.55 -7.43
CA THR A 130 -9.68 -7.10 -7.29
C THR A 130 -9.94 -7.69 -5.91
N GLU A 131 -11.22 -7.77 -5.53
CA GLU A 131 -11.65 -8.40 -4.28
C GLU A 131 -11.28 -9.88 -4.20
N LYS A 132 -11.21 -10.60 -5.33
CA LYS A 132 -10.68 -11.98 -5.37
C LYS A 132 -9.23 -12.06 -4.89
N LYS A 133 -8.38 -11.10 -5.29
CA LYS A 133 -7.01 -10.97 -4.78
C LYS A 133 -6.95 -10.54 -3.31
N LEU A 134 -8.03 -10.00 -2.77
CA LEU A 134 -8.15 -9.66 -1.34
C LEU A 134 -8.61 -10.88 -0.53
N GLN A 135 -9.51 -11.69 -1.08
CA GLN A 135 -9.96 -12.97 -0.50
C GLN A 135 -8.83 -13.99 -0.40
N GLU A 136 -8.03 -14.18 -1.46
CA GLU A 136 -6.85 -15.08 -1.44
C GLU A 136 -5.90 -14.73 -0.29
N VAL A 137 -5.71 -13.43 -0.03
CA VAL A 137 -4.84 -12.92 1.04
C VAL A 137 -5.42 -13.15 2.43
N TRP A 138 -6.75 -13.07 2.56
CA TRP A 138 -7.44 -13.35 3.82
C TRP A 138 -7.47 -14.84 4.12
N GLU A 139 -7.61 -15.70 3.10
CA GLU A 139 -7.49 -17.15 3.25
C GLU A 139 -6.09 -17.55 3.73
N ASP A 140 -5.04 -17.02 3.11
CA ASP A 140 -3.65 -17.25 3.55
C ASP A 140 -3.39 -16.73 4.97
N TYR A 141 -3.89 -15.55 5.32
CA TYR A 141 -3.76 -14.99 6.68
C TYR A 141 -4.45 -15.86 7.74
N VAL A 142 -5.65 -16.36 7.45
CA VAL A 142 -6.40 -17.24 8.35
C VAL A 142 -5.66 -18.58 8.54
N ILE A 143 -5.06 -19.12 7.47
CA ILE A 143 -4.24 -20.33 7.55
C ILE A 143 -3.00 -20.07 8.43
N ILE A 144 -2.26 -18.99 8.18
CA ILE A 144 -1.06 -18.64 8.95
C ILE A 144 -1.38 -18.40 10.44
N GLU A 145 -2.48 -17.70 10.75
CA GLU A 145 -2.95 -17.55 12.15
C GLU A 145 -3.34 -18.89 12.78
N SER A 146 -4.03 -19.76 12.03
CA SER A 146 -4.41 -21.08 12.52
C SER A 146 -3.21 -21.98 12.80
N GLU A 147 -2.18 -21.93 11.97
CA GLU A 147 -0.91 -22.66 12.14
C GLU A 147 -0.11 -22.09 13.33
N ASN A 148 -0.03 -20.76 13.45
CA ASN A 148 0.60 -20.10 14.60
C ASN A 148 -0.12 -20.38 15.93
N MET A 149 -1.43 -20.63 15.91
CA MET A 149 -2.19 -21.07 17.08
C MET A 149 -2.02 -22.57 17.39
N SER A 150 -1.76 -23.42 16.39
CA SER A 150 -1.46 -24.84 16.61
C SER A 150 -0.08 -25.08 17.25
N GLY A 151 0.84 -24.12 17.16
CA GLY A 151 2.14 -24.13 17.84
C GLY A 151 2.11 -23.72 19.33
N LYS A 152 0.94 -23.34 19.86
CA LYS A 152 0.73 -22.99 21.28
C LYS A 152 -0.43 -23.80 21.87
N GLU A 153 -0.29 -25.11 21.88
CA GLU A 153 -1.13 -25.92 22.75
C GLU A 153 -0.62 -25.84 24.19
N ASP A 154 -1.19 -24.91 24.95
CA ASP A 154 -1.56 -25.15 26.35
C ASP A 154 -2.85 -24.37 26.65
N GLY A 155 -3.98 -25.01 26.31
CA GLY A 155 -5.29 -24.88 26.95
C GLY A 155 -5.95 -23.50 27.07
N LYS A 156 -6.87 -23.20 26.14
CA LYS A 156 -8.32 -23.06 26.43
C LYS A 156 -9.10 -22.60 25.19
N GLN A 157 -10.21 -23.29 24.99
CA GLN A 157 -11.15 -23.16 23.91
C GLN A 157 -11.98 -21.87 24.02
N ALA A 158 -12.10 -21.13 22.92
CA ALA A 158 -13.19 -20.18 22.71
C ALA A 158 -13.54 -20.13 21.21
N THR A 159 -14.60 -20.85 20.86
CA THR A 159 -15.33 -20.71 19.61
C THR A 159 -16.12 -19.40 19.62
N SER A 160 -15.99 -18.54 18.61
CA SER A 160 -17.13 -17.75 18.14
C SER A 160 -16.90 -17.13 16.75
N ASN A 161 -17.71 -17.59 15.81
CA ASN A 161 -18.42 -16.84 14.76
C ASN A 161 -17.61 -16.05 13.73
N PHE A 162 -17.49 -16.63 12.53
CA PHE A 162 -17.54 -15.85 11.29
C PHE A 162 -18.55 -16.52 10.35
N GLU A 163 -19.74 -15.93 10.25
CA GLU A 163 -20.74 -16.30 9.24
C GLU A 163 -20.19 -15.95 7.86
N LYS A 164 -20.18 -16.93 6.95
CA LYS A 164 -19.86 -16.70 5.54
C LYS A 164 -20.96 -15.84 4.91
N PRO A 165 -20.65 -14.87 4.02
CA PRO A 165 -21.66 -14.28 3.17
C PRO A 165 -22.24 -15.38 2.28
N VAL A 166 -23.56 -15.43 2.20
CA VAL A 166 -24.33 -16.36 1.37
C VAL A 166 -24.18 -15.93 -0.08
N ASP A 167 -23.69 -16.84 -0.94
CA ASP A 167 -23.81 -16.72 -2.38
C ASP A 167 -25.29 -16.87 -2.77
N GLU A 168 -25.94 -15.77 -3.16
CA GLU A 168 -27.18 -15.82 -3.94
C GLU A 168 -26.89 -15.24 -5.33
N ALA A 169 -26.36 -16.10 -6.19
CA ALA A 169 -26.45 -15.94 -7.63
C ALA A 169 -27.20 -17.17 -8.16
N GLU A 170 -28.51 -17.02 -8.35
CA GLU A 170 -29.31 -17.62 -9.42
C GLU A 170 -30.80 -17.33 -9.13
N ASP A 171 -31.42 -16.50 -9.97
CA ASP A 171 -32.56 -16.88 -10.82
C ASP A 171 -33.55 -15.72 -11.01
N MET A 172 -33.44 -15.02 -12.15
CA MET A 172 -34.64 -14.52 -12.85
C MET A 172 -34.31 -14.27 -14.32
N GLN A 173 -34.36 -15.34 -15.09
CA GLN A 173 -34.54 -15.31 -16.54
C GLN A 173 -35.93 -15.88 -16.85
N MET A 174 -36.96 -15.02 -16.86
CA MET A 174 -38.14 -15.07 -17.74
C MET A 174 -39.05 -13.86 -17.52
#